data_AF-A0A2E0FG85-F1
#
_entry.id   AF-A0A2E0FG85-F1
#
_cell.length_a   1.000
_cell.length_b   1.000
_cell.length_c   1.000
_cell.angle_alpha   90.00
_cell.angle_beta   90.00
_cell.angle_gamma   90.00
#
_symmetry.space_group_name_H-M   'P 1'
#
loop_
_entity.id
_entity.type
_entity.pdbx_description
1 polymer ?
#
loop_
_entity_poly.entity_id
_entity_poly.type
_entity_poly.pdbx_seq_one_letter_code
_entity_poly.pdbx_strand_id
1 'polypeptide(L)'
;MRNKKLLIILFLGFLIVLAFLSLDFVAPRLGFNSGMQMARTVAGNYLDSDASLAEEIRILIDESDLNHLKQKRNKAIERGMLFVDPDSYVPAKVLAGDDTLMGEIRLKGHMLDHVKGDKWSYRIKLKDGFRFDRMKRFSLQHPGTRNYVHEWVFHQLLRREGIIALNYKFITLKINENDLGLYAVEEHFAEELLLSNNRPRGVLVRFSPELYWKGREVRDIDGYSIWEEYSDYQCAFVEPYDRERVFKDTILLKNFGKINKKLTDFRAGKLKTSDVFDVE
;
A
#
# COMPACT_ATOMS: atom_id res chain seq x y z
N MET A 1 3.97 17.75 -59.65
CA MET A 1 4.00 16.70 -58.62
C MET A 1 5.32 16.62 -57.84
N ARG A 2 6.50 16.74 -58.49
CA ARG A 2 7.83 16.65 -57.84
C ARG A 2 8.06 17.67 -56.70
N ASN A 3 7.63 18.93 -56.88
CA ASN A 3 7.85 19.99 -55.89
C ASN A 3 7.00 19.83 -54.62
N LYS A 4 5.79 19.24 -54.72
CA LYS A 4 4.94 18.95 -53.55
C LYS A 4 5.55 17.86 -52.67
N LYS A 5 6.14 16.82 -53.28
CA LYS A 5 6.86 15.76 -52.55
C LYS A 5 8.09 16.32 -51.81
N LEU A 6 8.86 17.18 -52.47
CA LEU A 6 10.01 17.84 -51.86
C LEU A 6 9.61 18.72 -50.67
N LEU A 7 8.53 19.50 -50.81
CA LEU A 7 8.01 20.34 -49.72
C LEU A 7 7.57 19.50 -48.51
N ILE A 8 6.90 18.37 -48.75
CA ILE A 8 6.48 17.42 -47.70
C ILE A 8 7.70 16.83 -46.99
N ILE A 9 8.74 16.42 -47.72
CA ILE A 9 9.97 15.87 -47.14
C ILE A 9 10.68 16.92 -46.28
N LEU A 10 10.81 18.16 -46.77
CA LEU A 10 11.43 19.25 -46.01
C LEU A 10 10.63 19.61 -44.76
N PHE A 11 9.30 19.63 -44.86
CA PHE A 11 8.42 19.87 -43.73
C PHE A 11 8.53 18.77 -42.67
N LEU A 12 8.56 17.50 -43.08
CA LEU A 12 8.78 16.37 -42.16
C LEU A 12 10.16 16.44 -41.51
N GLY A 13 11.21 16.75 -42.28
CA GLY A 13 12.56 16.95 -41.75
C GLY A 13 12.62 18.06 -40.72
N PHE A 14 11.96 19.19 -40.99
CA PHE A 14 11.85 20.30 -40.05
C PHE A 14 11.11 19.93 -38.76
N LEU A 15 10.00 19.18 -38.86
CA LEU A 15 9.27 18.67 -37.69
C LEU A 15 10.13 17.73 -36.83
N ILE A 16 10.93 16.86 -37.46
CA ILE A 16 11.85 15.96 -36.74
C ILE A 16 12.90 16.76 -35.98
N VAL A 17 13.49 17.78 -36.62
CA VAL A 17 14.48 18.66 -35.96
C VAL A 17 13.83 19.42 -34.80
N LEU A 18 12.63 19.98 -34.99
CA LEU A 18 11.89 20.64 -33.91
C LEU A 18 11.57 19.70 -32.75
N ALA A 19 11.16 18.47 -33.03
CA ALA A 19 10.91 17.45 -32.01
C ALA A 19 12.20 17.09 -31.25
N PHE A 20 13.33 17.02 -31.93
CA PHE A 20 14.62 16.75 -31.28
C PHE A 20 15.05 17.91 -30.37
N LEU A 21 14.94 19.14 -30.86
CA LEU A 21 15.25 20.35 -30.09
C LEU A 21 14.33 20.50 -28.87
N SER A 22 13.04 20.17 -29.01
CA SER A 22 12.10 20.22 -27.88
C SER A 22 12.40 19.13 -26.85
N LEU A 23 12.77 17.92 -27.28
CA LEU A 23 13.21 16.84 -26.39
C LEU A 23 14.48 17.21 -25.63
N ASP A 24 15.50 17.77 -26.30
CA ASP A 24 16.75 18.21 -25.66
C ASP A 24 16.52 19.39 -24.71
N PHE A 25 15.54 20.26 -24.99
CA PHE A 25 15.17 21.36 -24.09
C PHE A 25 14.47 20.87 -22.81
N VAL A 26 13.63 19.83 -22.91
CA VAL A 26 12.84 19.31 -21.78
C VAL A 26 13.63 18.31 -20.94
N ALA A 27 14.46 17.47 -21.57
CA ALA A 27 15.18 16.37 -20.91
C ALA A 27 15.95 16.79 -19.64
N PRO A 28 16.74 17.88 -19.61
CA PRO A 28 17.44 18.32 -18.40
C PRO A 28 16.52 18.66 -17.24
N ARG A 29 15.32 19.20 -17.52
CA ARG A 29 14.33 19.53 -16.49
C ARG A 29 13.72 18.29 -15.82
N LEU A 30 13.78 17.16 -16.51
CA LEU A 30 13.32 15.86 -16.03
C LEU A 30 14.48 14.99 -15.50
N GLY A 31 15.69 15.53 -15.41
CA GLY A 31 16.87 14.83 -14.89
C GLY A 31 17.62 13.96 -15.91
N PHE A 32 17.36 14.10 -17.21
CA PHE A 32 18.11 13.43 -18.28
C PHE A 32 19.21 14.32 -18.85
N ASN A 33 20.33 13.74 -19.27
CA ASN A 33 21.45 14.48 -19.85
C ASN A 33 21.17 14.95 -21.30
N SER A 34 20.25 14.29 -22.01
CA SER A 34 19.83 14.67 -23.38
C SER A 34 18.45 14.11 -23.72
N GLY A 35 17.80 14.69 -24.72
CA GLY A 35 16.56 14.22 -25.32
C GLY A 35 16.69 12.84 -25.92
N MET A 36 17.84 12.51 -26.52
CA MET A 36 18.12 11.17 -27.03
C MET A 36 18.22 10.13 -25.91
N GLN A 37 18.88 10.47 -24.80
CA GLN A 37 18.92 9.58 -23.62
C GLN A 37 17.51 9.36 -23.08
N MET A 38 16.74 10.43 -22.90
CA MET A 38 15.35 10.36 -22.45
C MET A 38 14.50 9.47 -23.36
N ALA A 39 14.53 9.69 -24.68
CA ALA A 39 13.76 8.92 -25.65
C ALA A 39 14.13 7.43 -25.61
N ARG A 40 15.42 7.10 -25.57
CA ARG A 40 15.88 5.70 -25.47
C ARG A 40 15.48 5.05 -24.16
N THR A 41 15.62 5.75 -23.03
CA THR A 41 15.26 5.22 -21.72
C THR A 41 13.75 5.02 -21.60
N VAL A 42 12.94 5.99 -22.02
CA VAL A 42 11.47 5.86 -21.97
C VAL A 42 10.99 4.75 -22.90
N ALA A 43 11.47 4.70 -24.15
CA ALA A 43 11.08 3.65 -25.09
C ALA A 43 11.56 2.27 -24.64
N GLY A 44 12.81 2.16 -24.17
CA GLY A 44 13.36 0.92 -23.64
C GLY A 44 12.53 0.41 -22.46
N ASN A 45 12.31 1.24 -21.44
CA ASN A 45 11.52 0.86 -20.27
C ASN A 45 10.07 0.50 -20.63
N TYR A 46 9.46 1.17 -21.61
CA TYR A 46 8.10 0.84 -22.05
C TYR A 46 8.05 -0.54 -22.70
N LEU A 47 8.97 -0.84 -23.63
CA LEU A 47 9.06 -2.15 -24.27
C LEU A 47 9.42 -3.26 -23.27
N ASP A 48 10.35 -2.98 -22.36
CA ASP A 48 10.74 -3.90 -21.29
C ASP A 48 9.57 -4.16 -20.33
N SER A 49 8.69 -3.18 -20.11
CA SER A 49 7.52 -3.35 -19.24
C SER A 49 6.50 -4.35 -19.80
N ASP A 50 6.28 -4.36 -21.11
CA ASP A 50 5.42 -5.34 -21.79
C ASP A 50 6.04 -6.75 -21.76
N ALA A 51 7.38 -6.84 -21.78
CA ALA A 51 8.10 -8.11 -21.65
C ALA A 51 8.21 -8.60 -20.19
N SER A 52 8.05 -7.70 -19.21
CA SER A 52 8.11 -8.04 -17.79
C SER A 52 6.79 -8.66 -17.33
N LEU A 53 6.79 -9.96 -17.07
CA LEU A 53 5.67 -10.60 -16.40
C LEU A 53 5.83 -10.37 -14.90
N ALA A 54 4.99 -9.50 -14.34
CA ALA A 54 4.83 -9.43 -12.90
C ALA A 54 4.38 -10.81 -12.39
N GLU A 55 4.86 -11.19 -11.21
CA GLU A 55 4.46 -12.44 -10.55
C GLU A 55 2.93 -12.53 -10.45
N GLU A 56 2.38 -13.67 -10.87
CA GLU A 56 0.96 -13.93 -10.76
C GLU A 56 0.63 -14.51 -9.38
N ILE A 57 -0.33 -13.89 -8.70
CA ILE A 57 -0.98 -14.45 -7.52
C ILE A 57 -2.41 -14.80 -7.87
N ARG A 58 -2.80 -16.03 -7.55
CA ARG A 58 -4.18 -16.48 -7.70
C ARG A 58 -4.80 -16.80 -6.35
N ILE A 59 -5.95 -16.22 -6.07
CA ILE A 59 -6.73 -16.48 -4.87
C ILE A 59 -7.90 -17.39 -5.23
N LEU A 60 -8.02 -18.52 -4.53
CA LEU A 60 -9.20 -19.38 -4.60
C LEU A 60 -10.11 -19.12 -3.40
N ILE A 61 -11.37 -18.82 -3.67
CA ILE A 61 -12.42 -18.51 -2.70
C ILE A 61 -13.69 -19.24 -3.12
N ASP A 62 -14.34 -19.90 -2.18
CA ASP A 62 -15.62 -20.57 -2.46
C ASP A 62 -16.69 -19.55 -2.88
N GLU A 63 -17.63 -19.96 -3.73
CA GLU A 63 -18.63 -19.05 -4.29
C GLU A 63 -19.49 -18.39 -3.20
N SER A 64 -19.86 -19.15 -2.15
CA SER A 64 -20.58 -18.64 -0.99
C SER A 64 -19.81 -17.54 -0.26
N ASP A 65 -18.51 -17.73 -0.07
CA ASP A 65 -17.62 -16.79 0.61
C ASP A 65 -17.38 -15.53 -0.22
N LEU A 66 -17.21 -15.68 -1.54
CA LEU A 66 -17.13 -14.55 -2.46
C LEU A 66 -18.43 -13.74 -2.48
N ASN A 67 -19.58 -14.41 -2.39
CA ASN A 67 -20.88 -13.75 -2.27
C ASN A 67 -21.05 -13.05 -0.93
N HIS A 68 -20.51 -13.59 0.17
CA HIS A 68 -20.46 -12.90 1.46
C HIS A 68 -19.64 -11.60 1.39
N LEU A 69 -18.45 -11.64 0.75
CA LEU A 69 -17.64 -10.44 0.52
C LEU A 69 -18.39 -9.39 -0.33
N LYS A 70 -19.11 -9.82 -1.37
CA LYS A 70 -19.97 -8.93 -2.19
C LYS A 70 -21.06 -8.27 -1.34
N GLN A 71 -21.73 -9.02 -0.46
CA GLN A 71 -22.74 -8.47 0.43
C GLN A 71 -22.15 -7.43 1.40
N LYS A 72 -20.98 -7.70 1.98
CA LYS A 72 -20.25 -6.75 2.83
C LYS A 72 -19.89 -5.47 2.07
N ARG A 73 -19.42 -5.59 0.83
CA ARG A 73 -19.17 -4.43 -0.06
C ARG A 73 -20.44 -3.64 -0.31
N ASN A 74 -21.54 -4.29 -0.69
CA ASN A 74 -22.77 -3.59 -1.05
C ASN A 74 -23.35 -2.83 0.15
N LYS A 75 -23.34 -3.45 1.34
CA LYS A 75 -23.69 -2.79 2.61
C LYS A 75 -22.77 -1.60 2.90
N ALA A 76 -21.47 -1.73 2.62
CA ALA A 76 -20.53 -0.63 2.81
C ALA A 76 -20.83 0.55 1.87
N ILE A 77 -21.13 0.27 0.60
CA ILE A 77 -21.51 1.30 -0.39
C ILE A 77 -22.80 2.00 0.04
N GLU A 78 -23.82 1.25 0.47
CA GLU A 78 -25.11 1.78 0.91
C GLU A 78 -24.96 2.77 2.07
N ARG A 79 -24.11 2.46 3.05
CA ARG A 79 -23.91 3.31 4.24
C ARG A 79 -22.71 4.26 4.18
N GLY A 80 -21.94 4.28 3.09
CA GLY A 80 -20.78 5.16 2.91
C GLY A 80 -19.45 4.68 3.53
N MET A 81 -19.39 3.55 4.24
CA MET A 81 -18.18 3.07 4.93
C MET A 81 -18.13 1.54 5.08
N LEU A 82 -16.93 0.96 5.02
CA LEU A 82 -16.65 -0.44 5.35
C LEU A 82 -16.34 -0.61 6.85
N PHE A 83 -17.00 -1.57 7.50
CA PHE A 83 -16.73 -1.96 8.88
C PHE A 83 -16.04 -3.32 8.85
N VAL A 84 -15.10 -3.47 9.76
CA VAL A 84 -14.31 -4.67 9.91
C VAL A 84 -14.70 -5.30 11.24
N ASP A 85 -15.23 -6.50 11.15
CA ASP A 85 -15.71 -7.32 12.26
C ASP A 85 -15.14 -8.75 12.09
N PRO A 86 -15.28 -9.66 13.08
CA PRO A 86 -14.74 -11.00 12.97
C PRO A 86 -15.26 -11.79 11.76
N ASP A 87 -16.52 -11.58 11.36
CA ASP A 87 -17.13 -12.28 10.22
C ASP A 87 -16.68 -11.71 8.85
N SER A 88 -15.88 -10.64 8.85
CA SER A 88 -15.35 -10.01 7.64
C SER A 88 -14.32 -10.88 6.92
N TYR A 89 -13.69 -11.82 7.62
CA TYR A 89 -12.75 -12.79 7.04
C TYR A 89 -13.49 -14.04 6.57
N VAL A 90 -13.18 -14.48 5.36
CA VAL A 90 -13.61 -15.76 4.79
C VAL A 90 -12.40 -16.63 4.45
N PRO A 91 -12.52 -17.97 4.46
CA PRO A 91 -11.46 -18.86 4.02
C PRO A 91 -11.00 -18.57 2.58
N ALA A 92 -9.70 -18.71 2.33
CA ALA A 92 -9.14 -18.62 0.98
C ALA A 92 -7.84 -19.43 0.86
N LYS A 93 -7.48 -19.77 -0.38
CA LYS A 93 -6.17 -20.32 -0.74
C LYS A 93 -5.42 -19.29 -1.59
N VAL A 94 -4.15 -19.08 -1.30
CA VAL A 94 -3.24 -18.25 -2.10
C VAL A 94 -2.33 -19.17 -2.87
N LEU A 95 -2.39 -19.11 -4.20
CA LEU A 95 -1.47 -19.75 -5.12
C LEU A 95 -0.45 -18.70 -5.55
N ALA A 96 0.82 -18.93 -5.22
CA ALA A 96 1.93 -18.04 -5.56
C ALA A 96 3.13 -18.89 -6.01
N GLY A 97 3.43 -18.87 -7.32
CA GLY A 97 4.36 -19.82 -7.92
C GLY A 97 3.90 -21.27 -7.68
N ASP A 98 4.78 -22.10 -7.13
CA ASP A 98 4.50 -23.50 -6.81
C ASP A 98 3.86 -23.69 -5.41
N ASP A 99 3.75 -22.62 -4.62
CA ASP A 99 3.20 -22.69 -3.27
C ASP A 99 1.67 -22.53 -3.26
N THR A 100 1.01 -23.43 -2.51
CA THR A 100 -0.39 -23.28 -2.11
C THR A 100 -0.46 -22.98 -0.62
N LEU A 101 -0.91 -21.78 -0.27
CA LEU A 101 -0.92 -21.28 1.11
C LEU A 101 -2.37 -21.15 1.60
N MET A 102 -2.65 -21.77 2.75
CA MET A 102 -3.97 -21.68 3.38
C MET A 102 -4.08 -20.39 4.18
N GLY A 103 -5.21 -19.68 4.04
CA GLY A 103 -5.41 -18.40 4.70
C GLY A 103 -6.87 -17.99 4.80
N GLU A 104 -7.03 -16.71 5.10
CA GLU A 104 -8.30 -16.01 5.14
C GLU A 104 -8.14 -14.69 4.38
N ILE A 105 -9.22 -14.24 3.75
CA ILE A 105 -9.28 -12.99 2.98
C ILE A 105 -10.44 -12.13 3.47
N ARG A 106 -10.27 -10.82 3.41
CA ARG A 106 -11.34 -9.84 3.59
C ARG A 106 -11.14 -8.62 2.71
N LEU A 107 -12.17 -7.78 2.61
CA LEU A 107 -12.04 -6.44 2.02
C LEU A 107 -11.13 -5.55 2.88
N LYS A 108 -10.31 -4.71 2.22
CA LYS A 108 -9.36 -3.79 2.87
C LYS A 108 -10.03 -2.44 3.17
N GLY A 109 -9.61 -1.81 4.26
CA GLY A 109 -9.89 -0.40 4.56
C GLY A 109 -11.21 -0.16 5.31
N HIS A 110 -11.47 1.11 5.57
CA HIS A 110 -12.75 1.64 6.04
C HIS A 110 -13.42 2.50 4.96
N MET A 111 -12.62 3.20 4.17
CA MET A 111 -13.11 4.06 3.09
C MET A 111 -13.49 3.25 1.85
N LEU A 112 -14.41 3.80 1.05
CA LEU A 112 -14.96 3.13 -0.13
C LEU A 112 -13.99 3.08 -1.32
N ASP A 113 -12.89 3.84 -1.30
CA ASP A 113 -11.84 3.83 -2.34
C ASP A 113 -11.30 2.41 -2.58
N HIS A 114 -11.22 1.59 -1.53
CA HIS A 114 -10.76 0.21 -1.60
C HIS A 114 -11.80 -0.77 -2.16
N VAL A 115 -13.08 -0.42 -2.24
CA VAL A 115 -14.16 -1.34 -2.65
C VAL A 115 -15.04 -0.80 -3.77
N LYS A 116 -14.73 0.39 -4.30
CA LYS A 116 -15.44 1.01 -5.42
C LYS A 116 -15.04 0.35 -6.76
N GLY A 117 -15.98 0.32 -7.69
CA GLY A 117 -15.78 -0.29 -9.02
C GLY A 117 -15.61 -1.81 -8.93
N ASP A 118 -14.90 -2.39 -9.90
CA ASP A 118 -14.78 -3.85 -10.05
C ASP A 118 -13.48 -4.42 -9.48
N LYS A 119 -12.57 -3.55 -9.05
CA LYS A 119 -11.21 -3.93 -8.64
C LYS A 119 -10.99 -3.58 -7.17
N TRP A 120 -11.38 -4.49 -6.28
CA TRP A 120 -11.36 -4.27 -4.83
C TRP A 120 -9.99 -4.57 -4.24
N SER A 121 -9.67 -3.92 -3.12
CA SER A 121 -8.48 -4.20 -2.34
C SER A 121 -8.82 -5.20 -1.24
N TYR A 122 -7.89 -6.12 -0.99
CA TYR A 122 -8.06 -7.21 -0.04
C TYR A 122 -6.96 -7.20 1.02
N ARG A 123 -7.25 -7.83 2.15
CA ARG A 123 -6.25 -8.20 3.16
C ARG A 123 -6.25 -9.71 3.32
N ILE A 124 -5.06 -10.29 3.23
CA ILE A 124 -4.79 -11.70 3.40
C ILE A 124 -4.16 -11.92 4.77
N LYS A 125 -4.58 -13.00 5.43
CA LYS A 125 -3.96 -13.53 6.64
C LYS A 125 -3.73 -15.02 6.44
N LEU A 126 -2.47 -15.43 6.37
CA LEU A 126 -2.11 -16.84 6.25
C LEU A 126 -2.27 -17.57 7.59
N LYS A 127 -2.69 -18.83 7.55
CA LYS A 127 -2.80 -19.69 8.73
C LYS A 127 -1.41 -20.10 9.21
N ASP A 128 -0.53 -20.46 8.27
CA ASP A 128 0.78 -21.05 8.55
C ASP A 128 1.92 -20.06 8.25
N GLY A 129 2.71 -19.73 9.28
CA GLY A 129 4.04 -19.12 9.18
C GLY A 129 4.22 -17.90 8.24
N PHE A 130 5.49 -17.59 7.95
CA PHE A 130 5.93 -16.52 7.06
C PHE A 130 6.19 -17.08 5.65
N ARG A 131 5.13 -17.49 4.94
CA ARG A 131 5.31 -18.28 3.71
C ARG A 131 5.32 -17.47 2.42
N PHE A 132 4.58 -16.37 2.35
CA PHE A 132 4.56 -15.53 1.14
C PHE A 132 5.52 -14.34 1.32
N ASP A 133 6.68 -14.33 0.65
CA ASP A 133 7.66 -13.24 0.75
C ASP A 133 8.02 -12.87 2.21
N ARG A 134 8.06 -13.89 3.09
CA ARG A 134 8.26 -13.74 4.54
C ARG A 134 7.16 -12.95 5.27
N MET A 135 6.00 -12.75 4.64
CA MET A 135 4.83 -12.11 5.23
C MET A 135 3.80 -13.15 5.65
N LYS A 136 3.20 -12.95 6.83
CA LYS A 136 2.01 -13.70 7.27
C LYS A 136 0.73 -12.93 6.97
N ARG A 137 0.82 -11.60 7.00
CA ARG A 137 -0.27 -10.67 6.70
C ARG A 137 0.18 -9.68 5.65
N PHE A 138 -0.61 -9.53 4.60
CA PHE A 138 -0.34 -8.58 3.54
C PHE A 138 -1.66 -8.14 2.89
N SER A 139 -1.59 -7.08 2.11
CA SER A 139 -2.72 -6.58 1.36
C SER A 139 -2.48 -6.73 -0.13
N LEU A 140 -3.53 -7.12 -0.86
CA LEU A 140 -3.59 -7.10 -2.31
C LEU A 140 -4.38 -5.86 -2.69
N GLN A 141 -3.68 -4.80 -3.02
CA GLN A 141 -4.23 -3.46 -3.15
C GLN A 141 -4.38 -3.03 -4.61
N HIS A 142 -5.51 -2.40 -4.92
CA HIS A 142 -5.65 -1.65 -6.15
C HIS A 142 -4.64 -0.47 -6.15
N PRO A 143 -3.64 -0.42 -7.06
CA PRO A 143 -2.58 0.58 -7.02
C PRO A 143 -3.07 2.03 -7.06
N GLY A 144 -4.13 2.30 -7.83
CA GLY A 144 -4.78 3.62 -7.89
C GLY A 144 -5.27 4.19 -6.55
N THR A 145 -5.50 3.36 -5.52
CA THR A 145 -5.84 3.86 -4.16
C THR A 145 -4.65 4.54 -3.46
N ARG A 146 -3.44 4.38 -4.01
CA ARG A 146 -2.19 4.98 -3.51
C ARG A 146 -1.38 5.62 -4.64
N ASN A 147 -2.05 6.21 -5.63
CA ASN A 147 -1.41 6.91 -6.75
C ASN A 147 -0.40 6.04 -7.52
N TYR A 148 -0.73 4.76 -7.71
CA TYR A 148 0.05 3.81 -8.51
C TYR A 148 1.49 3.64 -8.03
N VAL A 149 2.47 4.13 -8.81
CA VAL A 149 3.90 3.94 -8.54
C VAL A 149 4.40 4.78 -7.35
N HIS A 150 3.63 5.79 -6.93
CA HIS A 150 4.04 6.71 -5.87
C HIS A 150 4.34 6.00 -4.55
N GLU A 151 3.49 5.04 -4.14
CA GLU A 151 3.71 4.28 -2.91
C GLU A 151 4.99 3.44 -2.97
N TRP A 152 5.26 2.83 -4.14
CA TRP A 152 6.50 2.07 -4.35
C TRP A 152 7.72 2.99 -4.25
N VAL A 153 7.69 4.15 -4.94
CA VAL A 153 8.78 5.15 -4.88
C VAL A 153 8.98 5.64 -3.44
N PHE A 154 7.91 5.91 -2.72
CA PHE A 154 7.96 6.32 -1.31
C PHE A 154 8.71 5.29 -0.47
N HIS A 155 8.39 4.01 -0.59
CA HIS A 155 9.13 2.97 0.13
C HIS A 155 10.58 2.80 -0.33
N GLN A 156 10.92 3.07 -1.59
CA GLN A 156 12.33 3.12 -2.02
C GLN A 156 13.10 4.27 -1.36
N LEU A 157 12.46 5.44 -1.22
CA LEU A 157 13.05 6.59 -0.53
C LEU A 157 13.27 6.28 0.96
N LEU A 158 12.29 5.69 1.64
CA LEU A 158 12.44 5.30 3.04
C LEU A 158 13.62 4.34 3.23
N ARG A 159 13.74 3.31 2.38
CA ARG A 159 14.88 2.37 2.41
C ARG A 159 16.22 3.08 2.22
N ARG A 160 16.29 3.99 1.25
CA ARG A 160 17.50 4.77 0.96
C ARG A 160 17.93 5.60 2.18
N GLU A 161 16.99 6.19 2.91
CA GLU A 161 17.24 7.00 4.09
C GLU A 161 17.34 6.18 5.40
N GLY A 162 17.35 4.85 5.33
CA GLY A 162 17.43 3.99 6.52
C GLY A 162 16.18 3.99 7.42
N ILE A 163 15.07 4.53 6.91
CA ILE A 163 13.77 4.56 7.58
C ILE A 163 13.05 3.23 7.33
N ILE A 164 12.30 2.76 8.33
CA ILE A 164 11.50 1.52 8.20
C ILE A 164 10.54 1.65 7.02
N ALA A 165 10.62 0.70 6.09
CA ALA A 165 9.81 0.65 4.89
C ALA A 165 9.07 -0.70 4.80
N LEU A 166 7.85 -0.68 4.27
CA LEU A 166 7.10 -1.90 4.00
C LEU A 166 7.68 -2.60 2.75
N ASN A 167 7.61 -3.93 2.73
CA ASN A 167 7.73 -4.66 1.49
C ASN A 167 6.53 -4.31 0.60
N TYR A 168 6.82 -3.80 -0.60
CA TYR A 168 5.83 -3.34 -1.57
C TYR A 168 6.28 -3.73 -2.97
N LYS A 169 5.46 -4.50 -3.68
CA LYS A 169 5.75 -4.95 -5.05
C LYS A 169 4.48 -5.03 -5.90
N PHE A 170 4.64 -4.94 -7.21
CA PHE A 170 3.54 -5.15 -8.15
C PHE A 170 3.44 -6.62 -8.56
N ILE A 171 2.21 -7.09 -8.75
CA ILE A 171 1.84 -8.44 -9.15
C ILE A 171 0.70 -8.39 -10.17
N THR A 172 0.39 -9.49 -10.84
CA THR A 172 -0.93 -9.71 -11.43
C THR A 172 -1.79 -10.53 -10.47
N LEU A 173 -3.08 -10.18 -10.36
CA LEU A 173 -4.00 -10.86 -9.44
C LEU A 173 -5.13 -11.54 -10.19
N LYS A 174 -5.37 -12.80 -9.85
CA LYS A 174 -6.59 -13.53 -10.21
C LYS A 174 -7.38 -13.90 -8.97
N ILE A 175 -8.71 -13.79 -9.04
CA ILE A 175 -9.63 -14.39 -8.05
C ILE A 175 -10.48 -15.42 -8.75
N ASN A 176 -10.36 -16.68 -8.33
CA ASN A 176 -10.89 -17.84 -9.03
C ASN A 176 -10.42 -17.82 -10.49
N GLU A 177 -11.32 -17.79 -11.47
CA GLU A 177 -10.99 -17.70 -12.90
C GLU A 177 -10.93 -16.25 -13.43
N ASN A 178 -11.24 -15.26 -12.59
CA ASN A 178 -11.31 -13.86 -13.02
C ASN A 178 -9.95 -13.17 -12.90
N ASP A 179 -9.42 -12.69 -14.03
CA ASP A 179 -8.19 -11.91 -14.09
C ASP A 179 -8.48 -10.43 -13.81
N LEU A 180 -7.89 -9.92 -12.73
CA LEU A 180 -8.06 -8.54 -12.28
C LEU A 180 -6.87 -7.65 -12.67
N GLY A 181 -5.85 -8.20 -13.35
CA GLY A 181 -4.66 -7.50 -13.80
C GLY A 181 -3.77 -6.99 -12.68
N LEU A 182 -3.13 -5.84 -12.89
CA LEU A 182 -2.09 -5.30 -12.01
C LEU A 182 -2.58 -4.95 -10.60
N TYR A 183 -1.95 -5.51 -9.58
CA TYR A 183 -2.17 -5.21 -8.17
C TYR A 183 -0.84 -4.88 -7.48
N ALA A 184 -0.92 -4.32 -6.27
CA ALA A 184 0.21 -4.18 -5.39
C ALA A 184 0.07 -5.09 -4.17
N VAL A 185 1.13 -5.81 -3.84
CA VAL A 185 1.31 -6.43 -2.52
C VAL A 185 1.86 -5.36 -1.59
N GLU A 186 1.23 -5.19 -0.42
CA GLU A 186 1.67 -4.30 0.65
C GLU A 186 1.79 -5.09 1.96
N GLU A 187 2.99 -5.10 2.55
CA GLU A 187 3.25 -5.75 3.85
C GLU A 187 2.40 -5.14 4.97
N HIS A 188 1.94 -6.00 5.89
CA HIS A 188 1.25 -5.53 7.09
C HIS A 188 2.24 -5.20 8.22
N PHE A 189 1.90 -4.20 9.03
CA PHE A 189 2.61 -3.92 10.28
C PHE A 189 2.50 -5.09 11.26
N ALA A 190 3.54 -5.90 11.31
CA ALA A 190 3.65 -7.06 12.20
C ALA A 190 5.13 -7.39 12.42
N GLU A 191 5.44 -8.49 13.12
CA GLU A 191 6.82 -8.76 13.52
C GLU A 191 7.79 -8.95 12.36
N GLU A 192 7.29 -9.45 11.23
CA GLU A 192 8.01 -9.59 9.97
C GLU A 192 8.58 -8.26 9.47
N LEU A 193 7.90 -7.12 9.72
CA LEU A 193 8.37 -5.80 9.31
C LEU A 193 9.69 -5.42 9.99
N LEU A 194 9.87 -5.81 11.25
CA LEU A 194 11.13 -5.55 11.95
C LEU A 194 12.25 -6.37 11.32
N LEU A 195 11.97 -7.63 10.96
CA LEU A 195 12.94 -8.52 10.32
C LEU A 195 13.32 -8.02 8.93
N SER A 196 12.35 -7.58 8.11
CA SER A 196 12.61 -7.06 6.76
C SER A 196 13.41 -5.75 6.77
N ASN A 197 13.38 -5.02 7.89
CA ASN A 197 14.13 -3.78 8.09
C ASN A 197 15.40 -3.94 8.95
N ASN A 198 15.88 -5.17 9.18
CA ASN A 198 17.05 -5.47 10.02
C ASN A 198 16.98 -4.84 11.43
N ARG A 199 15.78 -4.77 12.00
CA ARG A 199 15.52 -4.26 13.35
C ARG A 199 15.39 -5.42 14.34
N PRO A 200 15.88 -5.27 15.58
CA PRO A 200 15.75 -6.29 16.60
C PRO A 200 14.28 -6.56 16.95
N ARG A 201 14.02 -7.73 17.53
CA ARG A 201 12.69 -8.09 18.03
C ARG A 201 12.19 -7.01 19.01
N GLY A 202 11.02 -6.45 18.71
CA GLY A 202 10.45 -5.35 19.48
C GLY A 202 8.94 -5.22 19.33
N VAL A 203 8.43 -4.09 19.81
CA VAL A 203 7.01 -3.74 19.78
C VAL A 203 6.80 -2.68 18.71
N LEU A 204 5.92 -2.96 17.74
CA LEU A 204 5.38 -1.95 16.83
C LEU A 204 4.15 -1.33 17.49
N VAL A 205 4.16 -0.01 17.68
CA VAL A 205 3.05 0.75 18.26
C VAL A 205 2.44 1.70 17.25
N ARG A 206 1.19 2.07 17.49
CA ARG A 206 0.48 3.13 16.77
C ARG A 206 -0.37 3.95 17.73
N PHE A 207 -0.76 5.13 17.28
CA PHE A 207 -1.89 5.86 17.84
C PHE A 207 -3.17 5.20 17.34
N SER A 208 -4.01 4.75 18.26
CA SER A 208 -5.26 4.08 17.93
C SER A 208 -6.17 5.06 17.18
N PRO A 209 -6.58 4.73 15.94
CA PRO A 209 -7.53 5.54 15.20
C PRO A 209 -8.99 5.14 15.54
N GLU A 210 -9.23 4.35 16.58
CA GLU A 210 -10.56 3.78 16.86
C GLU A 210 -11.62 4.87 17.11
N LEU A 211 -11.30 5.87 17.94
CA LEU A 211 -12.23 6.98 18.21
C LEU A 211 -12.49 7.85 16.97
N TYR A 212 -11.47 7.99 16.12
CA TYR A 212 -11.61 8.64 14.82
C TYR A 212 -12.65 7.91 13.96
N TRP A 213 -12.47 6.59 13.77
CA TRP A 213 -13.38 5.80 12.95
C TRP A 213 -14.78 5.68 13.54
N LYS A 214 -14.91 5.51 14.86
CA LYS A 214 -16.21 5.49 15.55
C LYS A 214 -16.93 6.83 15.44
N GLY A 215 -16.19 7.93 15.56
CA GLY A 215 -16.73 9.27 15.35
C GLY A 215 -17.20 9.46 13.91
N ARG A 216 -16.42 9.02 12.92
CA ARG A 216 -16.81 9.07 11.50
C ARG A 216 -18.01 8.18 11.21
N GLU A 217 -18.06 6.98 11.77
CA GLU A 217 -19.22 6.08 11.69
C GLU A 217 -20.50 6.77 12.14
N VAL A 218 -20.50 7.45 13.29
CA VAL A 218 -21.69 8.18 13.76
C VAL A 218 -21.97 9.42 12.90
N ARG A 219 -20.94 10.21 12.55
CA ARG A 219 -21.10 11.56 11.97
C ARG A 219 -21.32 11.58 10.46
N ASP A 220 -20.64 10.71 9.71
CA ASP A 220 -20.75 10.62 8.25
C ASP A 220 -22.07 9.92 7.84
N ILE A 221 -22.65 9.11 8.73
CA ILE A 221 -24.00 8.55 8.54
C ILE A 221 -25.08 9.65 8.67
N ASP A 222 -24.88 10.64 9.54
CA ASP A 222 -25.83 11.73 9.80
C ASP A 222 -25.60 13.00 8.96
N GLY A 223 -24.66 12.97 7.99
CA GLY A 223 -24.45 14.07 7.05
C GLY A 223 -23.72 15.30 7.60
N TYR A 224 -23.09 15.20 8.78
CA TYR A 224 -22.31 16.29 9.37
C TYR A 224 -20.80 16.05 9.26
N SER A 225 -20.10 16.96 8.57
CA SER A 225 -18.63 16.97 8.52
C SER A 225 -18.08 18.07 9.44
N ILE A 226 -17.32 17.68 10.47
CA ILE A 226 -16.55 18.59 11.33
C ILE A 226 -15.05 18.27 11.24
N TRP A 227 -14.20 19.29 11.35
CA TRP A 227 -12.74 19.15 11.31
C TRP A 227 -12.22 18.37 12.54
N GLU A 228 -11.41 17.34 12.31
CA GLU A 228 -11.18 16.26 13.27
C GLU A 228 -10.02 16.52 14.26
N GLU A 229 -10.35 17.10 15.42
CA GLU A 229 -9.45 17.20 16.58
C GLU A 229 -9.34 15.87 17.37
N TYR A 230 -10.23 14.90 17.11
CA TYR A 230 -10.28 13.62 17.85
C TYR A 230 -9.22 12.59 17.42
N SER A 231 -8.53 12.83 16.30
CA SER A 231 -7.36 12.06 15.85
C SER A 231 -6.03 12.68 16.27
N ASP A 232 -6.04 13.76 17.05
CA ASP A 232 -4.81 14.43 17.44
C ASP A 232 -3.89 13.45 18.18
N TYR A 233 -2.65 13.41 17.73
CA TYR A 233 -1.55 12.73 18.40
C TYR A 233 -1.52 13.04 19.90
N GLN A 234 -1.99 14.19 20.35
CA GLN A 234 -2.05 14.53 21.79
C GLN A 234 -3.00 13.63 22.59
N CYS A 235 -4.11 13.19 22.00
CA CYS A 235 -5.21 12.54 22.72
C CYS A 235 -5.37 11.04 22.39
N ALA A 236 -4.79 10.57 21.30
CA ALA A 236 -4.92 9.18 20.87
C ALA A 236 -4.19 8.19 21.81
N PHE A 237 -4.87 7.10 22.18
CA PHE A 237 -4.27 6.01 22.96
C PHE A 237 -3.18 5.30 22.16
N VAL A 238 -2.08 4.96 22.81
CA VAL A 238 -1.02 4.15 22.20
C VAL A 238 -1.38 2.68 22.34
N GLU A 239 -1.30 1.93 21.25
CA GLU A 239 -1.52 0.49 21.25
C GLU A 239 -0.48 -0.25 20.41
N PRO A 240 -0.17 -1.52 20.74
CA PRO A 240 0.63 -2.35 19.86
C PRO A 240 -0.18 -2.81 18.65
N TYR A 241 0.44 -2.87 17.47
CA TYR A 241 -0.16 -3.45 16.27
C TYR A 241 -0.56 -4.92 16.45
N ASP A 242 0.28 -5.69 17.16
CA ASP A 242 0.03 -7.10 17.48
C ASP A 242 -0.21 -7.27 18.99
N ARG A 243 -1.42 -6.92 19.43
CA ARG A 243 -1.82 -7.01 20.86
C ARG A 243 -1.64 -8.42 21.41
N GLU A 244 -2.06 -9.44 20.68
CA GLU A 244 -1.99 -10.82 21.17
C GLU A 244 -0.54 -11.24 21.46
N ARG A 245 0.38 -10.99 20.51
CA ARG A 245 1.81 -11.30 20.68
C ARG A 245 2.44 -10.52 21.83
N VAL A 246 2.16 -9.22 21.92
CA VAL A 246 2.80 -8.33 22.91
C VAL A 246 2.35 -8.64 24.33
N PHE A 247 1.07 -8.96 24.54
CA PHE A 247 0.53 -9.22 25.87
C PHE A 247 0.85 -10.63 26.40
N LYS A 248 1.13 -11.60 25.51
CA LYS A 248 1.57 -12.95 25.88
C LYS A 248 3.06 -13.04 26.24
N ASP A 249 3.89 -12.11 25.77
CA ASP A 249 5.33 -12.09 26.01
C ASP A 249 5.71 -11.05 27.06
N THR A 250 6.23 -11.49 28.21
CA THR A 250 6.57 -10.61 29.34
C THR A 250 7.60 -9.53 29.00
N ILE A 251 8.55 -9.82 28.10
CA ILE A 251 9.58 -8.87 27.68
C ILE A 251 8.95 -7.81 26.78
N LEU A 252 8.13 -8.21 25.82
CA LEU A 252 7.43 -7.28 24.93
C LEU A 252 6.44 -6.40 25.70
N LEU A 253 5.70 -6.97 26.66
CA LEU A 253 4.78 -6.22 27.51
C LEU A 253 5.51 -5.15 28.33
N LYS A 254 6.67 -5.49 28.91
CA LYS A 254 7.52 -4.54 29.65
C LYS A 254 8.04 -3.43 28.72
N ASN A 255 8.47 -3.78 27.51
CA ASN A 255 8.92 -2.80 26.51
C ASN A 255 7.78 -1.87 26.08
N PHE A 256 6.58 -2.40 25.86
CA PHE A 256 5.40 -1.60 25.56
C PHE A 256 5.08 -0.61 26.70
N GLY A 257 5.16 -1.04 27.97
CA GLY A 257 4.98 -0.14 29.12
C GLY A 257 5.98 1.02 29.15
N LYS A 258 7.25 0.76 28.80
CA LYS A 258 8.27 1.82 28.67
C LYS A 258 7.96 2.78 27.52
N ILE A 259 7.56 2.27 26.36
CA ILE A 259 7.18 3.07 25.19
C ILE A 259 6.00 3.98 25.53
N ASN A 260 4.95 3.42 26.14
CA ASN A 260 3.77 4.19 26.54
C ASN A 260 4.16 5.32 27.51
N LYS A 261 4.97 5.02 28.53
CA LYS A 261 5.47 6.06 29.45
C LYS A 261 6.25 7.16 28.73
N LYS A 262 7.20 6.81 27.85
CA LYS A 262 7.98 7.80 27.09
C LYS A 262 7.08 8.71 26.26
N LEU A 263 6.11 8.15 25.54
CA LEU A 263 5.17 8.91 24.73
C LEU A 263 4.25 9.81 25.58
N THR A 264 3.79 9.31 26.73
CA THR A 264 2.99 10.12 27.68
C THR A 264 3.81 11.29 28.25
N ASP A 265 5.04 11.04 28.71
CA ASP A 265 5.90 12.08 29.27
C ASP A 265 6.30 13.12 28.21
N PHE A 266 6.54 12.69 26.97
CA PHE A 266 6.79 13.58 25.85
C PHE A 266 5.59 14.48 25.53
N ARG A 267 4.37 13.93 25.46
CA ARG A 267 3.14 14.71 25.27
C ARG A 267 2.91 15.73 26.39
N ALA A 268 3.32 15.39 27.61
CA ALA A 268 3.26 16.28 28.76
C ALA A 268 4.38 17.34 28.79
N GLY A 269 5.25 17.39 27.77
CA GLY A 269 6.38 18.32 27.69
C GLY A 269 7.54 18.00 28.64
N LYS A 270 7.57 16.80 29.23
CA LYS A 270 8.61 16.39 30.21
C LYS A 270 9.86 15.81 29.56
N LEU A 271 9.76 15.33 28.32
CA LEU A 271 10.86 14.79 27.54
C LEU A 271 10.99 15.62 26.26
N LYS A 272 12.22 15.83 25.79
CA LYS A 272 12.48 16.40 24.45
C LYS A 272 12.41 15.31 23.39
N THR A 273 12.32 15.71 22.12
CA THR A 273 12.19 14.79 20.97
C THR A 273 13.30 13.74 20.95
N SER A 274 14.55 14.14 21.20
CA SER A 274 15.72 13.23 21.22
C SER A 274 15.72 12.21 22.36
N ASP A 275 14.90 12.39 23.41
CA ASP A 275 14.80 11.40 24.49
C ASP A 275 13.89 10.22 24.12
N VAL A 276 13.09 10.39 23.06
CA VAL A 276 11.96 9.54 22.69
C VAL A 276 12.17 8.93 21.31
N PHE A 277 12.63 9.74 20.35
CA PHE A 277 12.80 9.39 18.95
C PHE A 277 14.26 9.47 18.53
N ASP A 278 14.61 8.62 17.57
CA ASP A 278 15.90 8.65 16.89
C ASP A 278 15.86 9.78 15.84
N VAL A 279 16.51 10.90 16.13
CA VAL A 279 16.46 12.15 15.34
C VAL A 279 17.83 12.69 14.97
N GLU A 280 18.89 11.91 15.24
CA GLU A 280 20.30 12.19 14.92
C GLU A 280 20.87 11.05 14.08
#